data_AF-A0A8J7U9N9-F1
#
_entry.id   AF-A0A8J7U9N9-F1
#
_cell.length_a   1.000
_cell.length_b   1.000
_cell.length_c   1.000
_cell.angle_alpha   90.00
_cell.angle_beta   90.00
_cell.angle_gamma   90.00
#
_symmetry.space_group_name_H-M   'P 1'
#
loop_
_entity.id
_entity.type
_entity.pdbx_description
1 polymer ?
#
loop_
_entity_poly.entity_id
_entity_poly.type
_entity_poly.pdbx_seq_one_letter_code
_entity_poly.pdbx_strand_id
1 'polypeptide(L)' 'MARTSAEAEQPPKEPVSNVVFVGNKSALVYAVATLRQLDRGATEVSLKARGRAISRAADV' A
#
# COMPACT_ATOMS: atom_id res chain seq x y z
N MET A 1 19.45 -36.18 9.60
CA MET A 1 17.99 -35.91 9.59
C MET A 1 17.80 -34.61 10.35
N ALA A 2 17.50 -33.43 9.81
CA ALA A 2 17.26 -32.96 8.45
C ALA A 2 18.03 -31.61 8.31
N ARG A 3 18.71 -31.40 7.18
CA ARG A 3 19.20 -30.08 6.78
C ARG A 3 18.16 -29.48 5.83
N THR A 4 18.11 -28.13 5.81
CA THR A 4 17.89 -27.29 4.61
C THR A 4 16.56 -26.52 4.52
N SER A 5 16.74 -25.19 4.41
CA SER A 5 15.96 -24.16 3.69
C SER A 5 14.65 -23.65 4.32
N ALA A 6 14.58 -22.39 4.76
CA ALA A 6 14.58 -21.13 3.98
C ALA A 6 13.19 -20.81 3.41
N GLU A 7 12.38 -20.15 4.25
CA GLU A 7 11.14 -19.51 3.84
C GLU A 7 11.51 -18.19 3.14
N ALA A 8 11.85 -18.29 1.86
CA ALA A 8 11.96 -17.15 0.97
C ALA A 8 11.34 -17.55 -0.35
N GLU A 9 10.02 -17.39 -0.48
CA GLU A 9 9.44 -17.07 -1.77
C GLU A 9 8.09 -16.38 -1.64
N GLN A 10 8.08 -15.08 -1.95
CA GLN A 10 7.13 -14.55 -2.92
C GLN A 10 7.67 -13.24 -3.52
N PRO A 11 8.39 -13.33 -4.64
CA PRO A 11 8.27 -12.33 -5.71
C PRO A 11 7.83 -13.04 -7.00
N PRO A 12 7.28 -12.38 -8.03
CA PRO A 12 6.90 -10.98 -8.17
C PRO A 12 5.42 -10.90 -8.62
N LYS A 13 4.51 -10.42 -7.77
CA LYS A 13 3.24 -9.93 -8.31
C LYS A 13 3.56 -8.53 -8.79
N GLU A 14 3.80 -8.34 -10.09
CA GLU A 14 3.68 -7.02 -10.70
C GLU A 14 2.27 -6.53 -10.33
N PRO A 15 2.12 -5.62 -9.35
CA PRO A 15 0.80 -5.26 -8.94
C PRO A 15 0.36 -4.23 -9.95
N VAL A 16 -0.73 -4.54 -10.66
CA VAL A 16 -1.70 -3.54 -11.07
C VAL A 16 -1.75 -2.49 -9.94
N SER A 17 -1.24 -1.29 -10.21
CA SER A 17 -0.67 -0.40 -9.20
C SER A 17 -1.57 -0.18 -7.97
N ASN A 18 -1.28 -0.87 -6.86
CA ASN A 18 -1.92 -0.63 -5.55
C ASN A 18 -1.27 0.53 -4.81
N VAL A 19 -0.89 1.57 -5.57
CA VAL A 19 -0.17 2.73 -5.05
C VAL A 19 -1.12 3.92 -5.06
N VAL A 20 -1.33 4.51 -3.88
CA VAL A 20 -2.13 5.72 -3.71
C VAL A 20 -1.19 6.90 -3.46
N PHE A 21 -1.22 7.88 -4.36
CA PHE A 21 -0.40 9.09 -4.23
C PHE A 21 -1.14 10.15 -3.40
N VAL A 22 -0.58 10.52 -2.26
CA VAL A 22 -1.17 11.50 -1.35
C VAL A 22 -0.68 12.90 -1.71
N GLY A 23 -1.63 13.78 -1.97
CA GLY A 23 -1.43 15.19 -2.33
C GLY A 23 -2.19 16.11 -1.39
N ASN A 24 -2.86 17.13 -1.94
CA ASN A 24 -3.52 18.20 -1.17
C ASN A 24 -5.03 18.02 -0.95
N LYS A 25 -5.62 16.89 -1.33
CA LYS A 25 -7.04 16.60 -1.02
C LYS A 25 -7.20 16.29 0.49
N SER A 26 -8.44 16.24 0.99
CA SER A 26 -8.70 15.84 2.37
C SER A 26 -8.28 14.39 2.62
N ALA A 27 -7.90 14.08 3.87
CA ALA A 27 -7.48 12.72 4.27
C ALA A 27 -8.55 11.67 3.94
N LEU A 28 -9.82 11.98 4.19
CA LEU A 28 -10.95 11.08 3.94
C LEU A 28 -11.03 10.60 2.48
N VAL A 29 -10.72 11.45 1.51
CA VAL A 29 -10.75 11.07 0.09
C VAL A 29 -9.72 9.96 -0.19
N TYR A 30 -8.56 10.03 0.43
CA TYR A 30 -7.53 9.00 0.30
C TYR A 30 -7.91 7.73 1.06
N ALA A 31 -8.47 7.84 2.27
CA ALA A 31 -8.96 6.69 3.04
C ALA A 31 -10.02 5.88 2.26
N VAL A 32 -10.98 6.57 1.62
CA VAL A 32 -11.99 5.90 0.80
C VAL A 32 -11.38 5.23 -0.44
N ALA A 33 -10.35 5.84 -1.04
CA ALA A 33 -9.64 5.22 -2.17
C ALA A 33 -8.89 3.96 -1.73
N THR A 34 -8.19 4.01 -0.59
CA THR A 34 -7.51 2.85 0.02
C THR A 34 -8.50 1.75 0.34
N LEU A 35 -9.63 2.07 0.98
CA LEU A 35 -10.68 1.10 1.32
C LEU A 35 -11.22 0.41 0.06
N ARG A 36 -11.52 1.18 -1.00
CA ARG A 36 -11.96 0.61 -2.28
C ARG A 36 -10.91 -0.30 -2.91
N GLN A 37 -9.63 -0.05 -2.67
CA GLN A 37 -8.54 -0.90 -3.17
C GLN A 37 -8.52 -2.24 -2.42
N LEU A 38 -8.72 -2.19 -1.09
CA LEU A 38 -8.82 -3.36 -0.23
C LEU A 38 -10.07 -4.21 -0.55
N ASP A 39 -11.22 -3.56 -0.74
CA ASP A 39 -12.48 -4.23 -1.12
C ASP A 39 -12.37 -4.95 -2.48
N ARG A 40 -11.48 -4.48 -3.36
CA ARG A 40 -11.18 -5.11 -4.66
C ARG A 40 -10.23 -6.30 -4.54
N GLY A 41 -9.85 -6.71 -3.34
CA GLY A 41 -8.99 -7.85 -3.08
C GLY A 41 -7.49 -7.53 -3.08
N ALA A 42 -7.11 -6.26 -2.90
CA ALA A 42 -5.71 -5.91 -2.68
C ALA A 42 -5.28 -6.37 -1.27
N THR A 43 -4.24 -7.20 -1.19
CA THR A 43 -3.63 -7.63 0.08
C THR A 43 -2.79 -6.54 0.73
N GLU A 44 -2.24 -5.64 -0.09
CA GLU A 44 -1.35 -4.57 0.33
C GLU A 44 -1.62 -3.32 -0.50
N VAL A 45 -1.60 -2.16 0.17
CA VAL A 45 -1.75 -0.84 -0.45
C VAL A 45 -0.60 0.04 -0.02
N SER A 46 0.12 0.63 -0.97
CA SER A 46 1.24 1.52 -0.70
C SER A 46 0.82 2.98 -0.82
N LEU A 47 0.87 3.73 0.29
CA LEU A 47 0.67 5.17 0.29
C LEU A 47 2.01 5.88 0.01
N LYS A 48 2.09 6.66 -1.07
CA LYS A 48 3.28 7.45 -1.42
C LYS A 48 2.99 8.94 -1.27
N ALA A 49 3.79 9.61 -0.47
CA ALA A 49 3.67 11.03 -0.17
C ALA A 49 5.04 11.71 -0.13
N ARG A 50 5.07 13.04 -0.28
CA ARG A 50 6.29 13.83 -0.16
C ARG A 50 6.06 15.18 0.53
N GLY A 51 7.06 15.65 1.27
CA GLY A 51 7.03 16.95 1.96
C GLY A 51 5.86 17.06 2.94
N ARG A 52 5.12 18.17 2.89
CA ARG A 52 3.98 18.45 3.79
C ARG A 52 2.84 17.44 3.66
N ALA A 53 2.76 16.68 2.56
CA ALA A 53 1.75 15.65 2.38
C ALA A 53 2.04 14.37 3.19
N ILE A 54 3.25 14.21 3.76
CA ILE A 54 3.61 13.04 4.58
C ILE A 54 2.76 12.98 5.85
N SER A 55 2.58 14.11 6.54
CA SER A 55 1.71 14.18 7.73
C SER A 55 0.30 13.72 7.39
N ARG A 56 -0.24 14.16 6.25
CA ARG A 56 -1.55 13.73 5.77
C ARG A 56 -1.59 12.24 5.41
N ALA A 57 -0.50 11.68 4.90
CA ALA A 57 -0.42 10.25 4.62
C ALA A 57 -0.30 9.40 5.89
N ALA A 58 0.20 9.97 6.98
CA ALA A 58 0.19 9.31 8.29
C ALA A 58 -1.19 9.38 8.96
N ASP A 59 -1.98 10.41 8.66
CA ASP A 59 -3.36 10.56 9.14
C ASP A 59 -4.37 9.63 8.44
N VAL A 60 -3.98 8.99 7.32
CA VAL A 60 -4.79 8.10 6.48
C VAL A 60 -4.46 6.65 6.79
#